data_AF-A0A1F6GTU8-F1
#
_entry.id   AF-A0A1F6GTU8-F1
#
_cell.length_a   1.000
_cell.length_b   1.000
_cell.length_c   1.000
_cell.angle_alpha   90.00
_cell.angle_beta   90.00
_cell.angle_gamma   90.00
#
_symmetry.space_group_name_H-M   'P 1'
#
loop_
_entity.id
_entity.type
_entity.pdbx_description
1 polymer ?
#
loop_
_entity_poly.entity_id
_entity_poly.type
_entity_poly.pdbx_seq_one_letter_code
_entity_poly.pdbx_strand_id
1 'polypeptide(L)'
;MVFFRAGSWVRFGRVRFGGLSGEASRTLGVWTHLAWVWLPCLLLLGGQTAWGQAGFLELEKGQVQVTRSPWPEFYGLPHAKAQLEWQDRIHSGKASQVRLSLEGGLGVRLWAETFLQINKTLAQPVLLQPWGRAEYQGPSLQVQTINALVLGQNSRFWVEANGPVTRVFVGQGTLQVSFLAFPQTQVALGPKEWVELTSEKPLPKPVPMPPEWTPGLEQGERNLPGLSGLEVTKPLGPKRP
;
A
#
# COMPACT_ATOMS: atom_id res chain seq x y z
N MET A 1 -7.43 42.46 31.58
CA MET A 1 -8.35 41.40 31.14
C MET A 1 -7.75 40.82 29.86
N VAL A 2 -7.32 39.58 29.72
CA VAL A 2 -7.35 38.36 30.54
C VAL A 2 -5.93 37.76 30.50
N PHE A 3 -5.48 37.23 31.64
CA PHE A 3 -4.22 36.54 31.84
C PHE A 3 -4.33 35.07 31.41
N PHE A 4 -3.23 34.48 30.93
CA PHE A 4 -3.00 33.05 31.10
C PHE A 4 -1.67 32.79 31.82
N ARG A 5 -1.78 31.93 32.84
CA ARG A 5 -0.88 31.65 33.95
C ARG A 5 0.32 30.79 33.56
N ALA A 6 1.41 31.03 34.28
CA ALA A 6 2.50 30.07 34.50
C ALA A 6 2.08 28.91 35.43
N GLY A 7 2.69 27.75 35.22
CA GLY A 7 2.70 26.57 36.09
C GLY A 7 3.14 25.36 35.27
N SER A 8 4.37 24.89 35.34
CA SER A 8 4.83 24.10 36.48
C SER A 8 6.36 24.02 36.55
N TRP A 9 6.84 23.87 37.79
CA TRP A 9 8.22 23.78 38.19
C TRP A 9 8.80 22.39 37.92
N VAL A 10 9.99 22.32 37.31
CA VAL A 10 10.83 21.11 37.40
C VAL A 10 12.00 21.44 38.34
N ARG A 11 11.93 20.88 39.56
CA ARG A 11 13.06 20.86 40.50
C ARG A 11 14.13 19.94 39.96
N PHE A 12 15.28 20.47 39.59
CA PHE A 12 16.48 19.67 39.41
C PHE A 12 17.05 19.32 40.79
N GLY A 13 16.94 18.04 41.15
CA GLY A 13 17.64 17.46 42.29
C GLY A 13 19.15 17.63 42.13
N ARG A 14 19.76 18.22 43.15
CA ARG A 14 21.19 18.46 43.27
C ARG A 14 21.87 17.13 43.61
N VAL A 15 22.48 16.46 42.65
CA VAL A 15 23.33 15.29 42.92
C VAL A 15 24.65 15.80 43.49
N ARG A 16 24.89 15.54 44.78
CA ARG A 16 26.20 15.74 45.42
C ARG A 16 27.09 14.56 45.06
N PHE A 17 28.16 14.80 44.31
CA PHE A 17 29.31 13.89 44.29
C PHE A 17 30.26 14.30 45.42
N GLY A 18 30.28 13.48 46.47
CA GLY A 18 31.33 13.50 47.50
C GLY A 18 32.66 13.11 46.85
N GLY A 19 33.69 13.88 47.18
CA GLY A 19 34.97 13.86 46.50
C GLY A 19 35.79 12.58 46.67
N LEU A 20 36.66 12.38 45.69
CA LEU A 20 37.97 11.78 45.89
C LEU A 20 39.02 12.69 45.24
N SER A 21 39.93 13.12 46.11
CA SER A 21 41.33 13.51 45.93
C SER A 21 41.91 13.68 44.52
N GLY A 22 42.57 14.84 44.33
CA GLY A 22 43.99 14.89 43.98
C GLY A 22 44.39 14.47 42.57
N GLU A 23 44.86 15.45 41.79
CA GLU A 23 45.73 15.26 40.62
C GLU A 23 45.14 14.54 39.40
N ALA A 24 44.18 15.18 38.75
CA ALA A 24 43.94 14.96 37.31
C ALA A 24 43.36 16.22 36.63
N SER A 25 43.75 17.42 37.07
CA SER A 25 43.36 18.69 36.48
C SER A 25 44.31 19.09 35.35
N ARG A 26 44.35 18.34 34.23
CA ARG A 26 44.99 18.80 32.97
C ARG A 26 44.80 17.92 31.72
N THR A 27 43.64 17.31 31.49
CA THR A 27 43.31 16.73 30.16
C THR A 27 41.82 16.74 29.78
N LEU A 28 40.95 17.37 30.57
CA LEU A 28 39.51 17.46 30.30
C LEU A 28 39.14 18.80 29.65
N GLY A 29 39.72 19.08 28.47
CA GLY A 29 39.55 20.36 27.78
C GLY A 29 39.22 20.29 26.28
N VAL A 30 38.99 19.10 25.70
CA VAL A 30 38.76 18.98 24.24
C VAL A 30 37.80 17.82 23.88
N TRP A 31 36.66 17.63 24.54
CA TRP A 31 35.69 16.60 24.07
C TRP A 31 34.20 16.94 24.33
N THR A 32 33.80 18.21 24.39
CA THR A 32 32.38 18.59 24.62
C THR A 32 31.73 19.41 23.49
N HIS A 33 32.38 19.57 22.34
CA HIS A 33 31.79 20.25 21.17
C HIS A 33 31.29 19.32 20.04
N LEU A 34 31.35 18.00 20.20
CA LEU A 34 30.91 17.04 19.16
C LEU A 34 29.54 16.39 19.43
N ALA A 35 28.79 16.85 20.43
CA ALA A 35 27.49 16.26 20.80
C ALA A 35 26.26 17.04 20.32
N TRP A 36 26.42 18.18 19.62
CA TRP A 36 25.31 19.07 19.25
C TRP A 36 25.08 19.24 17.75
N VAL A 37 25.77 18.47 16.90
CA VAL A 37 25.58 18.51 15.43
C VAL A 37 24.79 17.31 14.88
N TRP A 38 24.56 16.27 15.69
CA TRP A 38 23.90 15.03 15.22
C TRP A 38 22.43 14.88 15.63
N LEU A 39 21.79 15.93 16.15
CA LEU A 39 20.36 15.90 16.53
C LEU A 39 19.33 16.43 15.52
N PRO A 40 19.66 16.98 14.32
CA PRO A 40 18.62 17.24 13.32
C PRO A 40 18.46 16.10 12.28
N CYS A 41 19.33 15.09 12.24
CA CYS A 41 19.22 14.01 11.24
C CYS A 41 18.16 12.95 11.55
N LEU A 42 17.71 12.84 12.80
CA LEU A 42 16.73 11.81 13.21
C LEU A 42 15.26 12.17 12.92
N LEU A 43 14.98 13.35 12.36
CA LEU A 43 13.64 13.77 11.93
C LEU A 43 13.40 13.63 10.42
N LEU A 44 14.33 13.01 9.68
CA LEU A 44 14.20 12.69 8.24
C LEU A 44 13.86 11.21 7.99
N LEU A 45 13.07 10.58 8.87
CA LEU A 45 12.38 9.31 8.57
C LEU A 45 11.07 9.55 7.76
N GLY A 46 11.04 10.62 6.95
CA GLY A 46 10.11 10.70 5.84
C GLY A 46 10.59 9.70 4.79
N GLY A 47 9.78 8.67 4.52
CA GLY A 47 10.11 7.65 3.53
C GLY A 47 10.59 8.30 2.24
N GLN A 48 11.87 8.15 1.92
CA GLN A 48 12.43 8.64 0.67
C GLN A 48 11.76 7.86 -0.45
N THR A 49 10.88 8.52 -1.19
CA THR A 49 10.32 7.99 -2.42
C THR A 49 11.40 8.07 -3.48
N ALA A 50 11.79 6.91 -4.02
CA ALA A 50 12.74 6.86 -5.11
C ALA A 50 12.10 7.40 -6.39
N TRP A 51 12.88 8.14 -7.18
CA TRP A 51 12.56 8.52 -8.55
C TRP A 51 13.32 7.59 -9.49
N GLY A 52 12.72 7.24 -10.63
CA GLY A 52 13.35 6.41 -11.64
C GLY A 52 12.43 5.34 -12.21
N GLN A 53 12.98 4.53 -13.11
CA GLN A 53 12.24 3.47 -13.79
C GLN A 53 11.76 2.41 -12.81
N ALA A 54 10.45 2.11 -12.86
CA ALA A 54 9.82 1.04 -12.10
C ALA A 54 9.67 -0.24 -12.93
N GLY A 55 9.54 -0.13 -14.26
CA GLY A 55 9.37 -1.28 -15.14
C GLY A 55 8.63 -0.94 -16.43
N PHE A 56 7.77 -1.85 -16.87
CA PHE A 56 6.99 -1.71 -18.10
C PHE A 56 5.53 -2.11 -17.90
N LEU A 57 4.67 -1.45 -18.66
CA LEU A 57 3.28 -1.78 -18.85
C LEU A 57 3.09 -2.35 -20.26
N GLU A 58 2.24 -3.37 -20.40
CA GLU A 58 1.70 -3.85 -21.66
C GLU A 58 0.16 -3.91 -21.57
N LEU A 59 -0.52 -3.24 -22.49
CA LEU A 59 -1.97 -3.27 -22.59
C LEU A 59 -2.40 -4.54 -23.33
N GLU A 60 -3.01 -5.50 -22.66
CA GLU A 60 -3.50 -6.73 -23.31
C GLU A 60 -4.83 -6.48 -24.03
N LYS A 61 -5.75 -5.74 -23.39
CA LYS A 61 -7.09 -5.41 -23.92
C LYS A 61 -7.57 -4.06 -23.41
N GLY A 62 -8.43 -3.39 -24.16
CA GLY A 62 -9.14 -2.18 -23.74
C GLY A 62 -8.27 -0.92 -23.79
N GLN A 63 -8.25 -0.15 -22.71
CA GLN A 63 -7.52 1.11 -22.60
C GLN A 63 -6.92 1.31 -21.21
N VAL A 64 -5.86 2.10 -21.12
CA VAL A 64 -5.23 2.46 -19.85
C VAL A 64 -4.72 3.89 -19.90
N GLN A 65 -4.87 4.58 -18.78
CA GLN A 65 -4.28 5.90 -18.55
C GLN A 65 -3.16 5.76 -17.52
N VAL A 66 -1.99 6.27 -17.85
CA VAL A 66 -0.84 6.39 -16.95
C VAL A 66 -0.64 7.86 -16.65
N THR A 67 -0.79 8.26 -15.39
CA THR A 67 -0.59 9.65 -14.96
C THR A 67 0.79 9.81 -14.35
N ARG A 68 1.66 10.54 -15.04
CA ARG A 68 2.96 11.00 -14.56
C ARG A 68 2.89 12.51 -14.38
N SER A 69 3.31 13.05 -13.24
CA SER A 69 3.30 14.51 -13.08
C SER A 69 4.24 15.14 -14.11
N PRO A 70 3.80 16.12 -14.92
CA PRO A 70 2.53 16.84 -14.85
C PRO A 70 1.43 16.38 -15.82
N TRP A 71 1.70 15.48 -16.77
CA TRP A 71 0.78 15.14 -17.86
C TRP A 71 0.40 13.65 -17.88
N PRO A 72 -0.89 13.32 -17.97
CA PRO A 72 -1.32 11.95 -18.20
C PRO A 72 -1.10 11.51 -19.64
N GLU A 73 -0.71 10.24 -19.80
CA GLU A 73 -0.60 9.53 -21.07
C GLU A 73 -1.72 8.49 -21.18
N PHE A 74 -2.25 8.31 -22.38
CA PHE A 74 -3.36 7.39 -22.65
C PHE A 74 -3.00 6.40 -23.75
N TYR A 75 -3.31 5.14 -23.49
CA TYR A 75 -3.04 4.02 -24.38
C TYR A 75 -4.35 3.26 -24.63
N GLY A 76 -4.73 3.08 -25.89
CA GLY A 76 -5.94 2.33 -26.28
C GLY A 76 -5.69 1.22 -27.31
N LEU A 77 -4.43 1.00 -27.70
CA LEU A 77 -4.05 0.00 -28.68
C LEU A 77 -3.59 -1.28 -27.97
N PRO A 78 -4.14 -2.45 -28.29
CA PRO A 78 -3.63 -3.73 -27.78
C PRO A 78 -2.13 -3.88 -28.06
N HIS A 79 -1.43 -4.47 -27.10
CA HIS A 79 0.03 -4.62 -27.05
C HIS A 79 0.85 -3.33 -27.01
N ALA A 80 0.20 -2.17 -26.81
CA ALA A 80 0.92 -0.94 -26.52
C ALA A 80 1.78 -1.14 -25.26
N LYS A 81 3.05 -0.75 -25.36
CA LYS A 81 4.00 -0.81 -24.26
C LYS A 81 4.37 0.59 -23.81
N ALA A 82 4.42 0.77 -22.49
CA ALA A 82 4.81 2.02 -21.87
C ALA A 82 5.86 1.75 -20.79
N GLN A 83 6.87 2.62 -20.70
CA GLN A 83 7.80 2.59 -19.58
C GLN A 83 7.12 3.20 -18.36
N LEU A 84 7.25 2.51 -17.23
CA LEU A 84 6.73 2.95 -15.94
C LEU A 84 7.84 3.54 -15.08
N GLU A 85 7.50 4.58 -14.34
CA GLU A 85 8.33 5.20 -13.32
C GLU A 85 7.69 5.04 -11.94
N TRP A 86 8.52 5.06 -10.90
CA TRP A 86 8.01 5.11 -9.53
C TRP A 86 7.14 6.36 -9.35
N GLN A 87 6.06 6.20 -8.60
CA GLN A 87 4.97 7.18 -8.38
C GLN A 87 3.97 7.31 -9.52
N ASP A 88 4.14 6.60 -10.64
CA ASP A 88 3.12 6.55 -11.69
C ASP A 88 1.78 6.02 -11.14
N ARG A 89 0.70 6.61 -11.61
CA ARG A 89 -0.68 6.19 -11.30
C ARG A 89 -1.32 5.61 -12.55
N ILE A 90 -1.82 4.40 -12.42
CA ILE A 90 -2.33 3.59 -13.53
C ILE A 90 -3.83 3.41 -13.31
N HIS A 91 -4.62 3.78 -14.32
CA HIS A 91 -6.07 3.62 -14.34
C HIS A 91 -6.45 2.74 -15.54
N SER A 92 -6.88 1.51 -15.30
CA SER A 92 -7.42 0.66 -16.35
C SER A 92 -8.86 1.04 -16.66
N GLY A 93 -9.18 1.14 -17.95
CA GLY A 93 -10.53 1.49 -18.40
C GLY A 93 -11.52 0.33 -18.31
N LYS A 94 -12.69 0.54 -18.91
CA LYS A 94 -13.70 -0.52 -19.07
C LYS A 94 -13.18 -1.63 -19.99
N ALA A 95 -13.58 -2.87 -19.72
CA ALA A 95 -13.17 -4.06 -20.48
C ALA A 95 -11.64 -4.18 -20.69
N SER A 96 -10.86 -3.59 -19.79
CA SER A 96 -9.41 -3.49 -19.95
C SER A 96 -8.69 -4.59 -19.18
N GLN A 97 -7.54 -4.98 -19.72
CA GLN A 97 -6.64 -5.92 -19.06
C GLN A 97 -5.20 -5.44 -19.31
N VAL A 98 -4.45 -5.25 -18.24
CA VAL A 98 -3.12 -4.64 -18.28
C VAL A 98 -2.14 -5.55 -17.55
N ARG A 99 -0.97 -5.79 -18.15
CA ARG A 99 0.13 -6.50 -17.51
C ARG A 99 1.24 -5.50 -17.17
N LEU A 100 1.72 -5.54 -15.93
CA LEU A 100 2.87 -4.79 -15.47
C LEU A 100 4.00 -5.77 -15.17
N SER A 101 5.20 -5.44 -15.63
CA SER A 101 6.44 -6.13 -15.28
C SER A 101 7.34 -5.11 -14.59
N LEU A 102 7.41 -5.21 -13.26
CA LEU A 102 8.13 -4.27 -12.39
C LEU A 102 9.51 -4.82 -12.01
N GLU A 103 10.37 -3.92 -11.53
CA GLU A 103 11.70 -4.24 -11.00
C GLU A 103 11.62 -5.35 -9.92
N GLY A 104 12.65 -6.20 -9.86
CA GLY A 104 12.71 -7.29 -8.87
C GLY A 104 11.85 -8.52 -9.23
N GLY A 105 11.40 -8.62 -10.48
CA GLY A 105 10.63 -9.78 -10.97
C GLY A 105 9.16 -9.78 -10.51
N LEU A 106 8.64 -8.62 -10.14
CA LEU A 106 7.26 -8.44 -9.72
C LEU A 106 6.34 -8.32 -10.95
N GLY A 107 5.40 -9.25 -11.08
CA GLY A 107 4.34 -9.25 -12.07
C GLY A 107 3.01 -8.79 -11.46
N VAL A 108 2.34 -7.86 -12.15
CA VAL A 108 0.98 -7.45 -11.78
C VAL A 108 0.07 -7.57 -13.00
N ARG A 109 -1.14 -8.09 -12.81
CA ARG A 109 -2.19 -8.05 -13.84
C ARG A 109 -3.39 -7.30 -13.29
N LEU A 110 -3.77 -6.21 -13.97
CA LEU A 110 -4.92 -5.39 -13.63
C LEU A 110 -6.10 -5.74 -14.54
N TRP A 111 -7.29 -5.85 -13.96
CA TRP A 111 -8.53 -5.97 -14.71
C TRP A 111 -9.18 -4.60 -14.93
N ALA A 112 -10.35 -4.58 -15.56
CA ALA A 112 -11.12 -3.38 -15.83
C ALA A 112 -11.37 -2.58 -14.54
N GLU A 113 -11.46 -1.25 -14.69
CA GLU A 113 -11.87 -0.32 -13.64
C GLU A 113 -11.01 -0.44 -12.36
N THR A 114 -9.70 -0.61 -12.55
CA THR A 114 -8.73 -0.77 -11.48
C THR A 114 -7.77 0.41 -11.44
N PHE A 115 -7.49 0.88 -10.24
CA PHE A 115 -6.47 1.89 -10.00
C PHE A 115 -5.30 1.30 -9.23
N LEU A 116 -4.09 1.62 -9.68
CA LEU A 116 -2.86 1.24 -9.02
C LEU A 116 -1.91 2.44 -8.99
N GLN A 117 -1.34 2.76 -7.83
CA GLN A 117 -0.15 3.60 -7.75
C GLN A 117 1.04 2.74 -7.37
N ILE A 118 2.13 2.84 -8.14
CA ILE A 118 3.36 2.11 -7.89
C ILE A 118 4.33 3.00 -7.11
N ASN A 119 4.73 2.58 -5.91
CA ASN A 119 5.72 3.30 -5.10
C ASN A 119 6.89 2.37 -4.75
N LYS A 120 8.01 2.95 -4.34
CA LYS A 120 9.17 2.22 -3.81
C LYS A 120 9.56 2.82 -2.47
N THR A 121 9.71 1.94 -1.49
CA THR A 121 10.40 2.26 -0.24
C THR A 121 11.85 1.79 -0.33
N LEU A 122 12.67 2.15 0.66
CA LEU A 122 14.05 1.66 0.74
C LEU A 122 14.13 0.11 0.84
N ALA A 123 13.09 -0.54 1.35
CA ALA A 123 13.08 -1.99 1.56
C ALA A 123 12.45 -2.77 0.39
N GLN A 124 11.32 -2.28 -0.16
CA GLN A 124 10.56 -3.00 -1.19
C GLN A 124 9.58 -2.12 -1.97
N PRO A 125 9.12 -2.56 -3.15
CA PRO A 125 7.98 -1.97 -3.84
C PRO A 125 6.72 -1.98 -2.97
N VAL A 126 5.97 -0.87 -3.01
CA VAL A 126 4.66 -0.73 -2.34
C VAL A 126 3.63 -0.35 -3.39
N LEU A 127 2.62 -1.19 -3.53
CA LEU A 127 1.57 -1.04 -4.52
C LEU A 127 0.29 -0.57 -3.83
N LEU A 128 -0.21 0.60 -4.18
CA LEU A 128 -1.45 1.13 -3.62
C LEU A 128 -2.61 0.82 -4.57
N GLN A 129 -3.53 -0.05 -4.16
CA GLN A 129 -4.74 -0.43 -4.90
C GLN A 129 -5.99 -0.09 -4.06
N PRO A 130 -6.42 1.19 -4.04
CA PRO A 130 -7.64 1.59 -3.34
C PRO A 130 -8.93 0.97 -3.91
N TRP A 131 -8.99 0.64 -5.22
CA TRP A 131 -10.15 -0.05 -5.82
C TRP A 131 -9.77 -0.87 -7.05
N GLY A 132 -10.68 -1.75 -7.46
CA GLY A 132 -10.57 -2.63 -8.61
C GLY A 132 -10.03 -4.01 -8.26
N ARG A 133 -9.59 -4.74 -9.27
CA ARG A 133 -9.12 -6.13 -9.15
C ARG A 133 -7.74 -6.28 -9.77
N ALA A 134 -6.84 -6.91 -9.03
CA ALA A 134 -5.50 -7.18 -9.49
C ALA A 134 -4.99 -8.54 -9.00
N GLU A 135 -4.05 -9.09 -9.76
CA GLU A 135 -3.29 -10.28 -9.46
C GLU A 135 -1.83 -9.86 -9.30
N TYR A 136 -1.20 -10.37 -8.27
CA TYR A 136 0.16 -10.06 -7.89
C TYR A 136 0.98 -11.34 -7.83
N GLN A 137 2.19 -11.29 -8.39
CA GLN A 137 3.14 -12.39 -8.37
C GLN A 137 4.56 -11.84 -8.17
N GLY A 138 5.32 -12.43 -7.26
CA GLY A 138 6.71 -12.00 -7.06
C GLY A 138 7.34 -12.46 -5.74
N PRO A 139 8.64 -12.16 -5.57
CA PRO A 139 9.42 -12.64 -4.43
C PRO A 139 9.13 -11.90 -3.11
N SER A 140 8.91 -10.58 -3.15
CA SER A 140 8.53 -9.77 -1.99
C SER A 140 7.59 -8.66 -2.42
N LEU A 141 6.40 -8.63 -1.82
CA LEU A 141 5.31 -7.77 -2.27
C LEU A 141 4.61 -7.13 -1.08
N GLN A 142 4.32 -5.84 -1.22
CA GLN A 142 3.46 -5.11 -0.31
C GLN A 142 2.36 -4.43 -1.11
N VAL A 143 1.12 -4.87 -0.89
CA VAL A 143 -0.07 -4.28 -1.50
C VAL A 143 -0.90 -3.63 -0.40
N GLN A 144 -1.19 -2.35 -0.55
CA GLN A 144 -2.04 -1.62 0.36
C GLN A 144 -3.32 -1.21 -0.35
N THR A 145 -4.45 -1.54 0.27
CA THR A 145 -5.78 -1.08 -0.14
C THR A 145 -6.28 -0.04 0.88
N ILE A 146 -7.52 0.42 0.74
CA ILE A 146 -8.16 1.28 1.74
C ILE A 146 -8.29 0.55 3.09
N ASN A 147 -8.55 -0.75 3.05
CA ASN A 147 -8.88 -1.52 4.26
C ASN A 147 -7.70 -2.35 4.76
N ALA A 148 -6.81 -2.82 3.88
CA ALA A 148 -5.86 -3.86 4.21
C ALA A 148 -4.43 -3.54 3.76
N LEU A 149 -3.47 -4.04 4.53
CA LEU A 149 -2.08 -4.19 4.13
C LEU A 149 -1.79 -5.67 3.92
N VAL A 150 -1.42 -6.05 2.70
CA VAL A 150 -1.11 -7.42 2.30
C VAL A 150 0.39 -7.53 2.06
N LEU A 151 1.04 -8.42 2.80
CA LEU A 151 2.46 -8.75 2.65
C LEU A 151 2.58 -10.17 2.12
N GLY A 152 3.29 -10.33 1.01
CA GLY A 152 3.51 -11.62 0.36
C GLY A 152 4.99 -11.91 0.14
N GLN A 153 5.38 -13.17 0.34
CA GLN A 153 6.72 -13.67 0.03
C GLN A 153 6.61 -14.88 -0.90
N ASN A 154 7.31 -14.82 -2.04
CA ASN A 154 7.27 -15.83 -3.11
C ASN A 154 5.83 -16.30 -3.41
N SER A 155 4.91 -15.34 -3.56
CA SER A 155 3.48 -15.61 -3.59
C SER A 155 2.85 -15.22 -4.90
N ARG A 156 1.69 -15.84 -5.16
CA ARG A 156 0.76 -15.47 -6.22
C ARG A 156 -0.63 -15.33 -5.61
N PHE A 157 -1.21 -14.15 -5.69
CA PHE A 157 -2.47 -13.83 -5.02
C PHE A 157 -3.29 -12.80 -5.77
N TRP A 158 -4.56 -12.70 -5.42
CA TRP A 158 -5.52 -11.75 -6.00
C TRP A 158 -6.08 -10.85 -4.92
N VAL A 159 -6.26 -9.58 -5.27
CA VAL A 159 -6.90 -8.59 -4.42
C VAL A 159 -8.03 -7.93 -5.19
N GLU A 160 -9.22 -7.96 -4.60
CA GLU A 160 -10.37 -7.18 -5.03
C GLU A 160 -10.65 -6.12 -3.96
N ALA A 161 -10.65 -4.85 -4.35
CA ALA A 161 -10.97 -3.74 -3.48
C ALA A 161 -12.16 -2.98 -4.08
N ASN A 162 -13.21 -2.79 -3.29
CA ASN A 162 -14.41 -2.07 -3.70
C ASN A 162 -14.87 -1.20 -2.54
N GLY A 163 -14.16 -0.09 -2.29
CA GLY A 163 -14.47 0.86 -1.22
C GLY A 163 -14.49 0.22 0.17
N PRO A 164 -15.67 -0.06 0.76
CA PRO A 164 -15.80 -0.66 2.09
C PRO A 164 -15.32 -2.12 2.21
N VAL A 165 -15.08 -2.81 1.11
CA VAL A 165 -14.73 -4.24 1.10
C VAL A 165 -13.38 -4.47 0.43
N THR A 166 -12.54 -5.30 1.06
CA THR A 166 -11.32 -5.85 0.45
C THR A 166 -11.30 -7.36 0.59
N ARG A 167 -11.20 -8.07 -0.54
CA ARG A 167 -11.00 -9.52 -0.57
C ARG A 167 -9.59 -9.84 -1.00
N VAL A 168 -8.97 -10.79 -0.31
CA VAL A 168 -7.63 -11.28 -0.62
C VAL A 168 -7.69 -12.79 -0.76
N PHE A 169 -7.20 -13.31 -1.88
CA PHE A 169 -7.17 -14.75 -2.17
C PHE A 169 -5.75 -15.20 -2.53
N VAL A 170 -5.30 -16.32 -1.96
CA VAL A 170 -3.95 -16.86 -2.17
C VAL A 170 -3.97 -18.05 -3.13
N GLY A 171 -3.28 -17.95 -4.25
CA GLY A 171 -3.04 -19.11 -5.14
C GLY A 171 -1.84 -19.93 -4.71
N GLN A 172 -0.73 -19.25 -4.46
CA GLN A 172 0.56 -19.85 -4.10
C GLN A 172 1.28 -19.01 -3.06
N GLY A 173 2.11 -19.65 -2.24
CA GLY A 173 2.85 -19.02 -1.15
C GLY A 173 1.99 -18.74 0.07
N THR A 174 2.47 -17.83 0.92
CA THR A 174 1.80 -17.41 2.15
C THR A 174 1.70 -15.90 2.20
N LEU A 175 0.59 -15.39 2.73
CA LEU A 175 0.39 -13.96 2.95
C LEU A 175 0.20 -13.65 4.43
N GLN A 176 0.63 -12.44 4.82
CA GLN A 176 0.20 -11.79 6.05
C GLN A 176 -0.70 -10.63 5.67
N VAL A 177 -1.93 -10.65 6.16
CA VAL A 177 -2.93 -9.61 5.88
C VAL A 177 -3.25 -8.87 7.17
N SER A 178 -2.89 -7.59 7.22
CA SER A 178 -3.19 -6.71 8.36
C SER A 178 -4.37 -5.81 8.04
N PHE A 179 -5.31 -5.68 8.97
CA PHE A 179 -6.45 -4.79 8.81
C PHE A 179 -6.09 -3.37 9.26
N LEU A 180 -6.19 -2.37 8.37
CA LEU A 180 -5.74 -1.00 8.64
C LEU A 180 -6.58 -0.29 9.72
N ALA A 181 -7.88 -0.61 9.81
CA ALA A 181 -8.73 -0.07 10.87
C ALA A 181 -8.39 -0.64 12.26
N PHE A 182 -7.78 -1.82 12.31
CA PHE A 182 -7.36 -2.49 13.54
C PHE A 182 -5.96 -3.07 13.38
N PRO A 183 -4.87 -2.26 13.37
CA PRO A 183 -3.54 -2.69 12.93
C PRO A 183 -2.92 -3.87 13.69
N GLN A 184 -3.39 -4.15 14.91
CA GLN A 184 -2.97 -5.33 15.69
C GLN A 184 -3.60 -6.64 15.19
N THR A 185 -4.55 -6.53 14.28
CA THR A 185 -5.24 -7.63 13.62
C THR A 185 -4.44 -8.07 12.40
N GLN A 186 -3.89 -9.28 12.48
CA GLN A 186 -3.20 -9.91 11.36
C GLN A 186 -3.77 -11.31 11.14
N VAL A 187 -3.91 -11.66 9.87
CA VAL A 187 -4.39 -12.97 9.43
C VAL A 187 -3.34 -13.54 8.49
N ALA A 188 -2.78 -14.69 8.86
CA ALA A 188 -1.95 -15.48 7.97
C ALA A 188 -2.85 -16.27 7.01
N LEU A 189 -2.56 -16.20 5.72
CA LEU A 189 -3.25 -16.99 4.69
C LEU A 189 -2.26 -17.92 3.99
N GLY A 190 -2.59 -19.20 3.94
CA GLY A 190 -1.91 -20.21 3.15
C GLY A 190 -2.50 -20.37 1.75
N PRO A 191 -1.94 -21.28 0.94
CA PRO A 191 -2.43 -21.55 -0.40
C PRO A 191 -3.90 -21.99 -0.39
N LYS A 192 -4.68 -21.45 -1.35
CA LYS A 192 -6.11 -21.70 -1.53
C LYS A 192 -7.00 -21.19 -0.39
N GLU A 193 -6.50 -20.28 0.44
CA GLU A 193 -7.28 -19.58 1.45
C GLU A 193 -7.64 -18.16 0.98
N TRP A 194 -8.73 -17.63 1.54
CA TRP A 194 -9.13 -16.24 1.33
C TRP A 194 -9.65 -15.59 2.60
N VAL A 195 -9.71 -14.26 2.56
CA VAL A 195 -10.31 -13.43 3.60
C VAL A 195 -11.07 -12.27 2.95
N GLU A 196 -12.18 -11.87 3.55
CA GLU A 196 -12.91 -10.64 3.24
C GLU A 196 -12.85 -9.70 4.43
N LEU A 197 -12.30 -8.51 4.23
CA LEU A 197 -12.19 -7.46 5.22
C LEU A 197 -13.23 -6.38 4.92
N THR A 198 -14.04 -6.04 5.92
CA THR A 198 -15.03 -4.96 5.84
C THR A 198 -14.78 -3.96 6.96
N SER A 199 -15.01 -2.68 6.69
CA SER A 199 -14.79 -1.58 7.65
C SER A 199 -15.59 -1.69 8.95
N GLU A 200 -16.61 -2.54 8.99
CA GLU A 200 -17.64 -2.56 10.05
C GLU A 200 -17.62 -3.80 10.96
N LYS A 201 -16.81 -4.83 10.64
CA LYS A 201 -16.84 -6.11 11.38
C LYS A 201 -15.49 -6.49 12.00
N PRO A 202 -15.49 -7.12 13.19
CA PRO A 202 -14.28 -7.69 13.78
C PRO A 202 -13.78 -8.90 12.96
N LEU A 203 -12.50 -9.24 13.16
CA LEU A 203 -11.69 -10.23 12.43
C LEU A 203 -12.48 -11.31 11.67
N PRO A 204 -12.34 -11.38 10.34
CA PRO A 204 -12.74 -12.55 9.59
C PRO A 204 -11.72 -13.67 9.81
N LYS A 205 -12.19 -14.90 10.04
CA LYS A 205 -11.33 -16.09 9.99
C LYS A 205 -11.02 -16.43 8.52
N PRO A 206 -9.82 -16.96 8.20
CA PRO A 206 -9.56 -17.54 6.89
C PRO A 206 -10.63 -18.57 6.54
N VAL A 207 -11.10 -18.53 5.30
CA VAL A 207 -12.05 -19.52 4.77
C VAL A 207 -11.37 -20.27 3.62
N PRO A 208 -11.52 -21.61 3.52
CA PRO A 208 -11.04 -22.33 2.34
C PRO A 208 -11.75 -21.81 1.10
N MET A 209 -11.02 -21.69 -0.01
CA MET A 209 -11.60 -21.23 -1.27
C MET A 209 -12.61 -22.26 -1.81
N PRO A 210 -13.83 -21.84 -2.19
CA PRO A 210 -14.77 -22.72 -2.86
C PRO A 210 -14.18 -23.17 -4.22
N PRO A 211 -14.35 -24.45 -4.62
CA PRO A 211 -13.72 -25.00 -5.82
C PRO A 211 -14.03 -24.24 -7.12
N GLU A 212 -15.16 -23.54 -7.16
CA GLU A 212 -15.64 -22.75 -8.30
C GLU A 212 -14.92 -21.40 -8.50
N TRP A 213 -14.06 -20.99 -7.55
CA TRP A 213 -13.36 -19.69 -7.57
C TRP A 213 -11.89 -19.78 -7.98
N THR A 214 -11.45 -20.96 -8.46
CA THR A 214 -10.06 -21.16 -8.91
C THR A 214 -9.69 -20.15 -10.01
N PRO A 215 -8.84 -19.14 -9.74
CA PRO A 215 -8.58 -18.10 -10.72
C PRO A 215 -7.63 -18.63 -11.79
N GLY A 216 -8.11 -18.71 -13.04
CA GLY A 216 -7.33 -19.26 -14.14
C GLY A 216 -8.08 -19.45 -15.46
N LEU A 217 -9.41 -19.36 -15.46
CA LEU A 217 -10.23 -19.50 -16.67
C LEU A 217 -11.12 -18.27 -16.76
N GLU A 218 -10.87 -17.38 -17.73
CA GLU A 218 -11.79 -16.39 -18.33
C GLU A 218 -13.01 -15.88 -17.50
N GLN A 219 -12.87 -15.70 -16.18
CA GLN A 219 -13.90 -15.19 -15.28
C GLN A 219 -13.82 -13.67 -15.21
N GLY A 220 -13.71 -13.04 -16.38
CA GLY A 220 -13.91 -11.61 -16.57
C GLY A 220 -15.35 -11.17 -16.27
N GLU A 221 -16.30 -12.11 -16.19
CA GLU A 221 -17.74 -11.82 -16.11
C GLU A 221 -18.49 -12.42 -14.91
N ARG A 222 -17.85 -13.21 -14.04
CA ARG A 222 -18.57 -13.70 -12.85
C ARG A 222 -18.63 -12.62 -11.77
N ASN A 223 -19.84 -12.13 -11.53
CA ASN A 223 -20.26 -11.56 -10.26
C ASN A 223 -19.86 -12.52 -9.15
N LEU A 224 -18.83 -12.15 -8.39
CA LEU A 224 -18.62 -12.72 -7.06
C LEU A 224 -19.92 -12.45 -6.28
N PRO A 225 -20.49 -13.44 -5.57
CA PRO A 225 -21.72 -13.25 -4.81
C PRO A 225 -21.54 -12.07 -3.86
N GLY A 226 -22.28 -10.99 -4.11
CA GLY A 226 -22.15 -9.72 -3.41
C GLY A 226 -22.38 -8.46 -4.26
N LEU A 227 -22.50 -8.56 -5.59
CA LEU A 227 -22.74 -7.40 -6.47
C LEU A 227 -24.17 -7.31 -7.05
N SER A 228 -25.09 -8.18 -6.66
CA SER A 228 -26.48 -8.17 -7.16
C SER A 228 -27.40 -7.15 -6.47
N GLY A 229 -26.86 -6.25 -5.64
CA GLY A 229 -27.65 -5.39 -4.74
C GLY A 229 -27.59 -3.88 -5.01
N LEU A 230 -26.84 -3.42 -6.01
CA LEU A 230 -26.89 -2.03 -6.44
C LEU A 230 -27.79 -1.94 -7.67
N GLU A 231 -29.10 -1.84 -7.42
CA GLU A 231 -29.98 -1.22 -8.40
C GLU A 231 -29.38 0.14 -8.76
N VAL A 232 -28.94 0.25 -10.01
CA VAL A 232 -28.64 1.52 -10.64
C VAL A 232 -29.96 2.31 -10.60
N THR A 233 -30.12 3.16 -9.59
CA THR A 233 -31.14 4.20 -9.62
C THR A 233 -30.83 5.03 -10.87
N LYS A 234 -31.72 4.93 -11.86
CA LYS A 234 -31.65 5.72 -13.09
C LYS A 234 -31.37 7.19 -12.73
N PRO A 235 -30.48 7.89 -13.45
CA PRO A 235 -30.39 9.33 -13.30
C PRO A 235 -31.76 9.94 -13.66
N LEU A 236 -32.33 10.69 -12.72
CA LEU A 236 -33.45 11.59 -12.98
C LEU A 236 -33.05 12.53 -14.10
N GLY A 237 -33.55 12.28 -15.31
CA GLY A 237 -33.47 13.23 -16.41
C GLY A 237 -34.16 14.54 -16.01
N PRO A 238 -33.72 15.69 -16.55
CA PRO A 238 -34.32 16.96 -16.22
C PRO A 238 -35.77 16.98 -16.69
N LYS A 239 -36.70 17.18 -15.75
CA LYS A 239 -38.05 17.62 -16.11
C LYS A 239 -37.93 18.99 -16.77
N ARG A 240 -38.45 19.10 -18.00
CA ARG A 240 -38.77 20.37 -18.66
C ARG A 240 -40.22 20.31 -19.12
N PRO A 241 -40.87 21.46 -19.26
CA PRO A 241 -41.17 22.47 -18.26
C PRO A 241 -42.55 22.23 -17.64
#